data_AF-A0A3L7SR01-F1
#
_entry.id   AF-A0A3L7SR01-F1
#
_cell.length_a   1.000
_cell.length_b   1.000
_cell.length_c   1.000
_cell.angle_alpha   90.00
_cell.angle_beta   90.00
_cell.angle_gamma   90.00
#
_symmetry.space_group_name_H-M   'P 1'
#
loop_
_entity.id
_entity.type
_entity.pdbx_description
1 polymer ?
#
loop_
_entity_poly.entity_id
_entity_poly.type
_entity_poly.pdbx_seq_one_letter_code
_entity_poly.pdbx_strand_id
1 'polypeptide(L)'
;MSLDRTAICNYFLSLQDLIVGTLEKEDEKKFHVDSWERAAGGGGRTKVLLDGSTFEKAGVNFSDVSGEFSEEFAKQIPGDGRAFTACGISLVLHPK
;
A
#
# COMPACT_ATOMS: atom_id res chain seq x y z
N MET A 1 24.45 -6.46 -6.56
CA MET A 1 23.51 -5.33 -6.68
C MET A 1 22.60 -5.37 -5.48
N SER A 2 22.69 -4.42 -4.55
CA SER A 2 21.64 -4.25 -3.53
C SER A 2 20.51 -3.45 -4.16
N LEU A 3 19.28 -3.94 -4.04
CA LEU A 3 18.09 -3.17 -4.40
C LEU A 3 17.97 -1.98 -3.44
N ASP A 4 17.83 -0.76 -3.97
CA ASP A 4 17.57 0.43 -3.17
C ASP A 4 16.10 0.42 -2.73
N ARG A 5 15.87 -0.05 -1.49
CA ARG A 5 14.55 -0.12 -0.88
C ARG A 5 13.86 1.25 -0.86
N THR A 6 14.60 2.31 -0.55
CA THR A 6 14.04 3.66 -0.45
C THR A 6 13.53 4.10 -1.82
N ALA A 7 14.31 3.87 -2.87
CA ALA A 7 13.88 4.17 -4.23
C ALA A 7 12.62 3.37 -4.64
N ILE A 8 12.57 2.08 -4.29
CA ILE A 8 11.41 1.21 -4.61
C ILE A 8 10.15 1.67 -3.87
N CYS A 9 10.25 1.99 -2.58
CA CYS A 9 9.10 2.47 -1.82
C CYS A 9 8.61 3.84 -2.28
N ASN A 10 9.54 4.75 -2.61
CA ASN A 10 9.19 6.06 -3.17
C ASN A 10 8.49 5.91 -4.52
N TYR A 11 8.89 4.92 -5.34
CA TYR A 11 8.19 4.59 -6.57
C TYR A 11 6.75 4.14 -6.30
N PHE A 12 6.51 3.21 -5.38
CA PHE A 12 5.15 2.75 -5.06
C PHE A 12 4.27 3.84 -4.46
N LEU A 13 4.83 4.70 -3.60
CA LEU A 13 4.12 5.85 -3.04
C LEU A 13 3.70 6.83 -4.15
N SER A 14 4.62 7.14 -5.06
CA SER A 14 4.35 8.00 -6.23
C SER A 14 3.33 7.37 -7.18
N LEU A 15 3.38 6.05 -7.35
CA LEU A 15 2.42 5.30 -8.16
C LEU A 15 1.00 5.37 -7.56
N GLN A 16 0.87 5.30 -6.22
CA GLN A 16 -0.42 5.52 -5.55
C GLN A 16 -0.97 6.92 -5.85
N ASP A 17 -0.13 7.96 -5.75
CA ASP A 17 -0.56 9.33 -6.05
C ASP A 17 -0.98 9.50 -7.51
N LEU A 18 -0.25 8.89 -8.45
CA LEU A 18 -0.58 8.89 -9.88
C LEU A 18 -1.94 8.21 -10.15
N ILE A 19 -2.14 7.01 -9.60
CA ILE A 19 -3.38 6.25 -9.79
C ILE A 19 -4.56 7.02 -9.22
N VAL A 20 -4.47 7.48 -7.96
CA VAL A 20 -5.54 8.27 -7.33
C VAL A 20 -5.83 9.54 -8.12
N GLY A 21 -4.80 10.30 -8.50
CA GLY A 21 -4.99 11.51 -9.28
C GLY A 21 -5.59 11.27 -10.67
N THR A 22 -5.48 10.05 -11.21
CA THR A 22 -6.14 9.65 -12.46
C THR A 22 -7.60 9.27 -12.20
N LEU A 23 -7.87 8.45 -11.19
CA LEU A 23 -9.23 8.03 -10.82
C LEU A 23 -10.11 9.22 -10.40
N GLU A 24 -9.54 10.20 -9.71
CA GLU A 24 -10.23 11.43 -9.30
C GLU A 24 -10.55 12.40 -10.44
N LYS A 25 -10.07 12.16 -11.65
CA LYS A 25 -10.51 12.88 -12.87
C LYS A 25 -11.74 12.24 -13.48
N GLU A 26 -11.92 10.95 -13.22
CA GLU A 26 -13.03 10.14 -13.72
C GLU A 26 -14.20 10.09 -12.72
N ASP A 27 -14.06 10.66 -11.51
CA ASP A 27 -15.09 10.70 -10.48
C ASP A 27 -15.25 12.12 -9.91
N GLU A 28 -16.46 12.49 -9.50
CA GLU A 28 -16.75 13.79 -8.88
C GLU A 28 -16.27 13.85 -7.43
N LYS A 29 -16.11 12.70 -6.77
CA LYS A 29 -15.59 12.61 -5.40
C LYS A 29 -14.07 12.46 -5.36
N LYS A 30 -13.49 12.89 -4.24
CA LYS A 30 -12.07 12.76 -3.93
C LYS A 30 -11.84 11.62 -2.96
N PHE A 31 -10.65 11.04 -3.01
CA PHE A 31 -10.24 10.01 -2.06
C PHE A 31 -10.01 10.64 -0.68
N HIS A 32 -10.57 10.02 0.35
CA HIS A 32 -10.15 10.24 1.73
C HIS A 32 -8.82 9.55 1.98
N VAL A 33 -7.91 10.24 2.67
CA VAL A 33 -6.56 9.75 2.96
C VAL A 33 -6.43 9.48 4.45
N ASP A 34 -6.01 8.26 4.76
CA ASP A 34 -5.68 7.83 6.12
C ASP A 34 -4.24 7.32 6.16
N SER A 35 -3.40 7.97 6.97
CA SER A 35 -2.00 7.60 7.16
C SER A 35 -1.83 6.97 8.53
N TRP A 36 -1.14 5.83 8.57
CA TRP A 36 -1.04 5.02 9.78
C TRP A 36 0.35 4.41 9.94
N GLU A 37 0.66 4.06 11.17
CA GLU A 37 1.94 3.45 11.58
C GLU A 37 1.68 2.17 12.37
N ARG A 38 2.64 1.23 12.36
CA ARG A 38 2.59 0.01 13.16
C ARG A 38 3.59 0.10 14.29
N ALA A 39 3.15 -0.28 15.50
CA ALA A 39 4.05 -0.43 16.64
C ALA A 39 5.22 -1.40 16.37
N ALA A 40 5.01 -2.42 15.52
CA ALA A 40 6.02 -3.40 15.13
C ALA A 40 6.99 -2.91 14.04
N GLY A 41 6.77 -1.73 13.47
CA GLY A 41 7.61 -1.15 12.42
C GLY A 41 6.88 -0.85 11.10
N GLY A 42 7.17 0.32 10.54
CA GLY A 42 6.61 0.81 9.28
C GLY A 42 5.19 1.33 9.40
N GLY A 43 4.44 1.30 8.30
CA GLY A 43 3.11 1.89 8.20
C GLY A 43 2.57 1.88 6.79
N GLY A 44 1.67 2.81 6.50
CA GLY A 44 1.07 2.92 5.18
C GLY A 44 0.19 4.15 5.01
N ARG A 45 -0.36 4.25 3.80
CA ARG A 45 -1.32 5.28 3.43
C ARG A 45 -2.47 4.61 2.71
N THR A 46 -3.62 4.59 3.36
CA THR A 46 -4.88 4.09 2.82
C THR A 46 -5.59 5.25 2.12
N LYS A 47 -5.99 5.07 0.87
CA LYS A 47 -6.84 6.04 0.17
C LYS A 47 -8.13 5.38 -0.24
N VAL A 48 -9.27 5.94 0.17
CA VAL A 48 -10.60 5.37 -0.11
C VAL A 48 -11.55 6.43 -0.65
N LEU A 49 -12.29 6.08 -1.71
CA LEU A 49 -13.42 6.84 -2.23
C LEU A 49 -14.69 6.00 -2.05
N LEU A 50 -15.76 6.62 -1.55
CA LEU A 50 -17.06 6.00 -1.33
C LEU A 50 -18.17 6.83 -1.97
N ASP A 51 -19.16 6.13 -2.52
CA ASP A 51 -20.37 6.68 -3.12
C ASP A 51 -20.07 7.74 -4.19
N GLY A 52 -19.10 7.45 -5.07
CA GLY A 52 -18.72 8.30 -6.21
C GLY A 52 -19.74 8.29 -7.34
N SER A 53 -19.48 9.12 -8.35
CA SER A 53 -20.27 9.15 -9.57
C SER A 53 -19.95 7.96 -10.49
N THR A 54 -18.69 7.51 -10.49
CA THR A 54 -18.18 6.42 -11.34
C THR A 54 -17.85 5.17 -10.52
N PHE A 55 -17.33 5.34 -9.30
CA PHE A 55 -17.02 4.24 -8.40
C PHE A 55 -17.98 4.23 -7.20
N GLU A 56 -18.70 3.13 -6.99
CA GLU A 56 -19.42 2.89 -5.73
C GLU A 56 -18.42 2.87 -4.56
N LYS A 57 -17.28 2.19 -4.76
CA LYS A 57 -16.18 2.11 -3.80
C LYS A 57 -14.85 1.90 -4.50
N ALA A 58 -13.84 2.69 -4.14
CA ALA A 58 -12.48 2.49 -4.61
C ALA A 58 -11.48 2.59 -3.46
N GLY A 59 -10.54 1.65 -3.40
CA GLY A 59 -9.45 1.65 -2.44
C GLY A 59 -8.11 1.51 -3.15
N VAL A 60 -7.17 2.39 -2.84
CA VAL A 60 -5.78 2.34 -3.34
C VAL A 60 -4.86 2.52 -2.14
N ASN A 61 -4.16 1.47 -1.75
CA ASN A 61 -3.42 1.40 -0.49
C ASN A 61 -1.92 1.27 -0.76
N PHE A 62 -1.12 2.04 -0.05
CA PHE A 62 0.32 1.89 0.03
C PHE A 62 0.70 1.34 1.40
N SER A 63 1.70 0.47 1.45
CA SER A 63 2.28 -0.01 2.70
C SER A 63 3.78 -0.14 2.57
N ASP A 64 4.49 0.25 3.62
CA ASP A 64 5.90 -0.03 3.83
C ASP A 64 6.10 -0.52 5.27
N VAL A 65 6.27 -1.82 5.44
CA VAL A 65 6.28 -2.48 6.75
C VAL A 65 7.56 -3.29 6.94
N SER A 66 7.95 -3.42 8.20
CA SER A 66 9.05 -4.28 8.63
C SER A 66 8.68 -5.00 9.91
N GLY A 67 9.45 -6.03 10.25
CA GLY A 67 9.27 -6.77 11.49
C GLY A 67 9.96 -8.11 11.48
N GLU A 68 9.52 -9.01 12.35
CA GLU A 68 10.02 -10.38 12.43
C GLU A 68 8.87 -11.38 12.28
N PHE A 69 9.11 -12.45 11.52
CA PHE A 69 8.24 -13.60 11.45
C PHE A 69 8.23 -14.37 12.77
N SER A 70 7.14 -15.09 13.06
CA SER A 70 7.17 -16.12 14.11
C SER A 70 8.18 -17.21 13.73
N GLU A 71 8.66 -17.95 14.73
CA GLU A 71 9.64 -19.01 14.48
C GLU A 71 9.07 -20.10 13.57
N GLU A 72 7.78 -20.45 13.75
CA GLU A 72 7.09 -21.44 12.93
C GLU A 72 6.88 -20.96 11.50
N PHE A 73 6.56 -19.68 11.30
CA PHE A 73 6.32 -19.12 9.97
C PHE A 73 7.63 -18.92 9.20
N ALA A 74 8.71 -18.52 9.87
CA ALA A 74 10.02 -18.37 9.24
C ALA A 74 10.51 -19.69 8.61
N LYS A 75 10.19 -20.84 9.20
CA LYS A 75 10.51 -22.19 8.66
C LYS A 75 9.81 -22.49 7.32
N GLN A 76 8.78 -21.74 6.94
CA GLN A 76 8.04 -21.91 5.69
C GLN A 76 8.47 -20.93 4.58
N ILE A 77 9.28 -19.93 4.90
CA ILE A 77 9.70 -18.90 3.97
C ILE A 77 11.12 -19.20 3.47
N PRO A 78 11.39 -19.11 2.16
CA PRO A 78 12.75 -19.24 1.63
C PRO A 78 13.66 -18.14 2.18
N GLY A 79 14.82 -18.53 2.72
CA GLY A 79 15.83 -17.62 3.28
C GLY A 79 16.22 -17.98 4.71
N ASP A 80 17.22 -17.26 5.23
CA ASP A 80 17.69 -17.43 6.59
C ASP A 80 17.27 -16.22 7.44
N GLY A 81 16.83 -16.50 8.67
CA GLY A 81 16.43 -15.49 9.64
C GLY A 81 14.94 -15.19 9.67
N ARG A 82 14.57 -14.24 10.54
CA ARG A 82 13.17 -13.91 10.84
C ARG A 82 12.80 -12.50 10.42
N ALA A 83 13.78 -11.63 10.20
CA ALA A 83 13.53 -10.24 9.83
C ALA A 83 12.98 -10.15 8.40
N PHE A 84 11.97 -9.29 8.21
CA PHE A 84 11.42 -9.01 6.89
C PHE A 84 11.19 -7.51 6.69
N THR A 85 11.15 -7.14 5.42
CA THR A 85 10.58 -5.87 4.97
C THR A 85 9.66 -6.15 3.78
N ALA A 86 8.57 -5.40 3.67
CA ALA A 86 7.64 -5.50 2.56
C ALA A 86 7.10 -4.11 2.22
N CYS A 87 7.11 -3.78 0.94
CA CYS A 87 6.71 -2.49 0.45
C CYS A 87 5.96 -2.64 -0.86
N GLY A 88 4.83 -1.94 -1.02
CA GLY A 88 4.01 -2.10 -2.21
C GLY A 88 2.72 -1.30 -2.20
N ILE A 89 1.97 -1.49 -3.29
CA ILE A 89 0.64 -0.93 -3.49
C ILE A 89 -0.36 -2.07 -3.72
N SER A 90 -1.58 -1.91 -3.22
CA SER A 90 -2.73 -2.76 -3.55
C SER A 90 -3.93 -1.90 -3.88
N LEU A 91 -4.80 -2.35 -4.78
CA LEU A 91 -6.00 -1.61 -5.13
C LEU A 91 -7.17 -2.54 -5.47
N VAL A 92 -8.38 -2.07 -5.16
CA VAL A 92 -9.65 -2.71 -5.52
C VAL A 92 -10.62 -1.60 -5.90
N LEU A 93 -11.25 -1.74 -7.06
CA LEU A 93 -12.19 -0.77 -7.61
C LEU A 93 -13.54 -1.47 -7.86
N HIS A 94 -14.62 -0.87 -7.37
CA HIS A 94 -16.00 -1.27 -7.61
C HIS A 94 -16.68 -0.15 -8.41
N PRO A 95 -16.76 -0.28 -9.75
CA PRO A 95 -17.51 0.64 -10.60
C PRO A 95 -19.02 0.59 -10.28
N LYS A 96 -19.71 1.67 -10.61
CA LYS A 96 -21.16 1.77 -10.54
C LYS A 96 -21.85 1.34 -11.84
#